data_AF-A0AAW9QDW5-F1
#
_entry.id   AF-A0AAW9QDW5-F1
#
_cell.length_a   1.000
_cell.length_b   1.000
_cell.length_c   1.000
_cell.angle_alpha   90.00
_cell.angle_beta   90.00
_cell.angle_gamma   90.00
#
_symmetry.space_group_name_H-M   'P 1'
#
loop_
_entity.id
_entity.type
_entity.pdbx_description
1 polymer ?
#
loop_
_entity_poly.entity_id
_entity_poly.type
_entity_poly.pdbx_seq_one_letter_code
_entity_poly.pdbx_strand_id
1 'polypeptide(L)'
;MVQHLFAVLVLALSGPAAAEPDVGGTWRATFVSEGGDAREARVVIDARRGTWKERAPGGSAAHDPCVGRVLPLLLIDSGASTVTVEVAAPGRAAGCRARRARLTIVDEAVLEGEFEDGRVLRLEREAVAK
;
A
#
# COMPACT_ATOMS: atom_id res chain seq x y z
N MET A 1 1.18 -62.61 21.42
CA MET A 1 0.40 -61.74 20.52
C MET A 1 -0.25 -60.66 21.38
N VAL A 2 0.38 -59.49 21.52
CA VAL A 2 -0.26 -58.32 22.14
C VAL A 2 0.12 -57.13 21.26
N GLN A 3 -0.80 -56.77 20.38
CA GLN A 3 -0.65 -55.70 19.40
C GLN A 3 -1.29 -54.45 20.00
N HIS A 4 -0.47 -53.58 20.56
CA HIS A 4 -0.92 -52.30 21.11
C HIS A 4 -1.29 -51.37 19.95
N LEU A 5 -2.59 -51.11 19.79
CA LEU A 5 -3.13 -50.01 18.99
C LEU A 5 -2.71 -48.69 19.64
N PHE A 6 -1.75 -47.98 19.04
CA PHE A 6 -1.47 -46.58 19.35
C PHE A 6 -2.40 -45.72 18.51
N ALA A 7 -3.49 -45.23 19.11
CA ALA A 7 -4.36 -44.22 18.50
C ALA A 7 -3.66 -42.85 18.58
N VAL A 8 -3.11 -42.38 17.46
CA VAL A 8 -2.57 -41.02 17.33
C VAL A 8 -3.74 -40.06 17.12
N LEU A 9 -4.12 -39.34 18.19
CA LEU A 9 -5.09 -38.23 18.13
C LEU A 9 -4.41 -37.00 17.53
N VAL A 10 -4.64 -36.75 16.24
CA VAL A 10 -4.24 -35.51 15.57
C VAL A 10 -5.21 -34.40 15.98
N LEU A 11 -4.84 -33.58 16.96
CA LEU A 11 -5.52 -32.31 17.25
C LEU A 11 -5.24 -31.32 16.11
N ALA A 12 -6.20 -31.18 15.20
CA ALA A 12 -6.21 -30.10 14.22
C ALA A 12 -6.45 -28.77 14.95
N LEU A 13 -5.36 -28.07 15.30
CA LEU A 13 -5.41 -26.68 15.74
C LEU A 13 -5.92 -25.83 14.57
N SER A 14 -7.23 -25.56 14.58
CA SER A 14 -7.85 -24.52 13.77
C SER A 14 -7.40 -23.18 14.37
N GLY A 15 -6.21 -22.70 13.99
CA GLY A 15 -5.76 -21.37 14.38
C GLY A 15 -6.75 -20.33 13.84
N PRO A 16 -7.02 -19.23 14.58
CA PRO A 16 -7.83 -18.14 14.03
C PRO A 16 -7.17 -17.68 12.73
N ALA A 17 -7.92 -17.69 11.64
CA ALA A 17 -7.51 -16.99 10.43
C ALA A 17 -7.31 -15.54 10.84
N ALA A 18 -6.07 -15.07 10.87
CA ALA A 18 -5.77 -13.68 11.13
C ALA A 18 -6.56 -12.87 10.10
N ALA A 19 -7.51 -12.06 10.58
CA ALA A 19 -8.27 -11.19 9.70
C ALA A 19 -7.27 -10.34 8.92
N GLU A 20 -7.46 -10.24 7.59
CA GLU A 20 -6.66 -9.33 6.79
C GLU A 20 -6.81 -7.92 7.40
N PRO A 21 -5.70 -7.19 7.62
CA PRO A 21 -5.77 -5.86 8.22
C PRO A 21 -6.56 -4.91 7.32
N ASP A 22 -7.45 -4.12 7.92
CA ASP A 22 -8.25 -3.14 7.19
C ASP A 22 -7.43 -1.88 6.89
N VAL A 23 -6.83 -1.87 5.69
CA VAL A 23 -6.12 -0.71 5.14
C VAL A 23 -7.03 0.21 4.31
N GLY A 24 -8.33 -0.07 4.25
CA GLY A 24 -9.31 0.76 3.57
C GLY A 24 -9.37 2.15 4.18
N GLY A 25 -9.51 3.18 3.36
CA GLY A 25 -9.64 4.57 3.81
C GLY A 25 -8.96 5.58 2.92
N THR A 26 -8.90 6.81 3.42
CA THR A 26 -8.16 7.91 2.79
C THR A 26 -6.88 8.17 3.55
N TRP A 27 -5.79 8.34 2.81
CA TRP A 27 -4.44 8.48 3.32
C TRP A 27 -3.73 9.65 2.63
N ARG A 28 -2.85 10.31 3.36
CA ARG A 28 -1.84 11.23 2.85
C ARG A 28 -0.52 10.47 2.76
N ALA A 29 -0.01 10.32 1.55
CA ALA A 29 1.31 9.78 1.28
C ALA A 29 2.36 10.89 1.25
N THR A 30 3.53 10.66 1.83
CA THR A 30 4.71 11.52 1.75
C THR A 30 5.90 10.70 1.24
N PHE A 31 6.65 11.25 0.30
CA PHE A 31 7.79 10.57 -0.33
C PHE A 31 8.72 11.57 -1.03
N VAL A 32 9.87 11.09 -1.49
CA VAL A 32 10.79 11.85 -2.36
C VAL A 32 10.63 11.36 -3.80
N SER A 33 10.50 12.28 -4.76
CA SER A 33 10.44 11.95 -6.19
C SER A 33 11.79 11.47 -6.73
N GLU A 34 11.82 10.87 -7.94
CA GLU A 34 13.08 10.47 -8.59
C GLU A 34 14.08 11.64 -8.73
N GLY A 35 13.57 12.88 -8.85
CA GLY A 35 14.38 14.10 -8.93
C GLY A 35 14.84 14.68 -7.60
N GLY A 36 14.52 14.04 -6.47
CA GLY A 36 14.91 14.51 -5.12
C GLY A 36 13.93 15.49 -4.47
N ASP A 37 12.88 15.94 -5.17
CA ASP A 37 11.88 16.83 -4.60
C ASP A 37 10.93 16.08 -3.65
N ALA A 38 10.63 16.67 -2.49
CA ALA A 38 9.59 16.18 -1.59
C ALA A 38 8.20 16.28 -2.25
N ARG A 39 7.40 15.21 -2.09
CA ARG A 39 6.08 15.07 -2.69
C ARG A 39 5.05 14.60 -1.67
N GLU A 40 3.81 14.96 -1.95
CA GLU A 40 2.65 14.41 -1.28
C GLU A 40 1.72 13.75 -2.28
N ALA A 41 0.93 12.79 -1.85
CA ALA A 41 -0.21 12.31 -2.62
C ALA A 41 -1.41 12.06 -1.71
N ARG A 42 -2.61 12.27 -2.24
CA ARG A 42 -3.82 11.72 -1.64
C ARG A 42 -4.04 10.32 -2.20
N VAL A 43 -4.20 9.36 -1.30
CA VAL A 43 -4.42 7.96 -1.61
C VAL A 43 -5.77 7.55 -1.05
N VAL A 44 -6.59 6.90 -1.86
CA VAL A 44 -7.86 6.32 -1.43
C VAL A 44 -7.80 4.84 -1.70
N ILE A 45 -8.06 4.01 -0.70
CA ILE A 45 -8.10 2.56 -0.78
C ILE A 45 -9.50 2.10 -0.40
N ASP A 46 -10.13 1.30 -1.26
CA ASP A 46 -11.41 0.64 -1.05
C ASP A 46 -11.27 -0.83 -1.47
N ALA A 47 -11.36 -1.72 -0.48
CA ALA A 47 -11.02 -3.13 -0.60
C ALA A 47 -9.66 -3.34 -1.29
N ARG A 48 -9.64 -3.88 -2.51
CA ARG A 48 -8.41 -4.17 -3.28
C ARG A 48 -8.07 -3.13 -4.35
N ARG A 49 -8.79 -2.02 -4.41
CA ARG A 49 -8.63 -0.98 -5.44
C ARG A 49 -8.53 0.39 -4.81
N GLY A 50 -8.13 1.37 -5.59
CA GLY A 50 -7.95 2.70 -5.08
C GLY A 50 -7.55 3.72 -6.13
N THR A 51 -7.20 4.90 -5.63
CA THR A 51 -6.68 6.00 -6.43
C THR A 51 -5.48 6.65 -5.77
N TRP A 52 -4.56 7.13 -6.59
CA TRP A 52 -3.38 7.89 -6.20
C TRP A 52 -3.41 9.25 -6.92
N LYS A 53 -3.36 10.35 -6.18
CA LYS A 53 -3.34 11.70 -6.74
C LYS A 53 -2.22 12.52 -6.10
N GLU A 54 -1.15 12.73 -6.85
CA GLU A 54 -0.02 13.54 -6.38
C GLU A 54 -0.36 15.01 -6.29
N ARG A 55 0.23 15.64 -5.28
CA ARG A 55 0.29 17.08 -5.06
C ARG A 55 1.77 17.48 -5.02
N ALA A 56 2.09 18.55 -5.72
CA ALA A 56 3.39 19.19 -5.63
C ALA A 56 3.23 20.54 -4.92
N PRO A 57 4.13 20.91 -3.99
CA PRO A 57 4.09 22.21 -3.33
C PRO A 57 4.43 23.41 -4.27
N GLY A 58 4.77 23.16 -5.54
CA GLY A 58 5.15 24.17 -6.54
C GLY A 58 6.51 23.88 -7.18
N GLY A 59 7.02 24.77 -8.04
CA GLY A 59 8.36 24.66 -8.64
C GLY A 59 8.48 23.62 -9.76
N SER A 60 9.69 23.05 -9.96
CA SER A 60 9.99 21.98 -10.93
C SER A 60 9.00 20.82 -10.85
N ALA A 61 8.58 20.52 -9.63
CA ALA A 61 7.65 19.46 -9.31
C ALA A 61 6.27 19.63 -9.97
N ALA A 62 5.84 20.87 -10.28
CA ALA A 62 4.57 21.15 -10.94
C ALA A 62 4.55 20.78 -12.44
N HIS A 63 5.71 20.63 -13.06
CA HIS A 63 5.84 20.24 -14.48
C HIS A 63 5.81 18.72 -14.69
N ASP A 64 5.79 17.94 -13.61
CA ASP A 64 5.64 16.50 -13.69
C ASP A 64 4.25 16.13 -14.24
N PRO A 65 4.16 15.36 -15.34
CA PRO A 65 2.89 15.07 -15.99
C PRO A 65 1.93 14.22 -15.14
N CYS A 66 2.40 13.62 -14.04
CA CYS A 66 1.60 12.81 -13.13
C CYS A 66 0.96 13.62 -12.01
N VAL A 67 1.47 14.82 -11.74
CA VAL A 67 0.93 15.69 -10.69
C VAL A 67 -0.49 16.11 -11.05
N GLY A 68 -1.39 16.05 -10.05
CA GLY A 68 -2.80 16.39 -10.21
C GLY A 68 -3.64 15.35 -10.96
N ARG A 69 -3.04 14.34 -11.61
CA ARG A 69 -3.76 13.24 -12.23
C ARG A 69 -4.19 12.22 -11.19
N VAL A 70 -5.37 11.65 -11.41
CA VAL A 70 -5.86 10.52 -10.62
C VAL A 70 -5.39 9.25 -11.32
N LEU A 71 -4.45 8.54 -10.68
CA LEU A 71 -3.93 7.27 -11.16
C LEU A 71 -4.64 6.11 -10.44
N PRO A 72 -4.98 5.01 -11.12
CA PRO A 72 -5.50 3.83 -10.46
C PRO A 72 -4.47 3.23 -9.50
N LEU A 73 -4.93 2.77 -8.35
CA LEU A 73 -4.14 1.99 -7.40
C LEU A 73 -4.77 0.61 -7.22
N LEU A 74 -3.94 -0.42 -7.10
CA LEU A 74 -4.33 -1.79 -6.82
C LEU A 74 -3.60 -2.28 -5.57
N LEU A 75 -4.33 -2.96 -4.69
CA LEU A 75 -3.76 -3.72 -3.58
C LEU A 75 -3.50 -5.14 -4.09
N ILE A 76 -2.23 -5.46 -4.34
CA ILE A 76 -1.81 -6.75 -4.91
C ILE A 76 -1.79 -7.82 -3.83
N ASP A 77 -1.33 -7.45 -2.66
CA ASP A 77 -1.16 -8.36 -1.52
C ASP A 77 -1.48 -7.65 -0.21
N SER A 78 -2.09 -8.39 0.71
CA SER A 78 -2.42 -7.95 2.07
C SER A 78 -2.17 -9.11 3.03
N GLY A 79 -0.99 -9.10 3.65
CA GLY A 79 -0.65 -9.98 4.76
C GLY A 79 -1.00 -9.36 6.11
N ALA A 80 -0.77 -10.10 7.20
CA ALA A 80 -1.11 -9.65 8.55
C ALA A 80 -0.41 -8.34 8.98
N SER A 81 0.78 -8.05 8.45
CA SER A 81 1.59 -6.87 8.83
C SER A 81 2.15 -6.10 7.63
N THR A 82 1.87 -6.55 6.40
CA THR A 82 2.41 -5.90 5.20
C THR A 82 1.37 -5.85 4.09
N VAL A 83 1.45 -4.81 3.28
CA VAL A 83 0.64 -4.65 2.07
C VAL A 83 1.52 -4.27 0.90
N THR A 84 1.13 -4.71 -0.29
CA THR A 84 1.78 -4.31 -1.54
C THR A 84 0.78 -3.59 -2.42
N VAL A 85 1.11 -2.35 -2.79
CA VAL A 85 0.27 -1.52 -3.66
C VAL A 85 0.98 -1.25 -4.99
N GLU A 86 0.22 -1.22 -6.06
CA GLU A 86 0.69 -0.80 -7.39
C GLU A 86 -0.12 0.38 -7.87
N VAL A 87 0.56 1.47 -8.20
CA VAL A 87 -0.02 2.63 -8.88
C VAL A 87 0.19 2.44 -10.37
N ALA A 88 -0.91 2.26 -11.09
CA ALA A 88 -0.88 2.04 -12.52
C ALA A 88 -0.53 3.33 -13.27
N ALA A 89 0.28 3.20 -14.32
CA ALA A 89 0.40 4.23 -15.34
C ALA A 89 -0.52 3.88 -16.52
N PRO A 90 -1.63 4.62 -16.72
CA PRO A 90 -2.50 4.36 -17.86
C PRO A 90 -1.78 4.74 -19.17
N GLY A 91 -1.20 3.74 -19.83
CA GLY A 91 -0.66 3.82 -21.19
C GLY A 91 0.70 4.53 -21.33
N ARG A 92 1.46 4.15 -22.35
CA ARG A 92 2.82 4.67 -22.68
C ARG A 92 2.88 6.16 -23.05
N ALA A 93 1.79 6.93 -22.91
CA ALA A 93 1.61 8.20 -23.60
C ALA A 93 1.82 9.47 -22.74
N ALA A 94 2.09 9.38 -21.44
CA ALA A 94 2.06 10.57 -20.57
C ALA A 94 3.23 10.72 -19.59
N GLY A 95 4.35 10.01 -19.78
CA GLY A 95 5.53 10.15 -18.90
C GLY A 95 5.34 9.60 -17.48
N CYS A 96 4.14 9.17 -17.10
CA CYS A 96 3.89 8.47 -15.84
C CYS A 96 4.37 7.03 -15.92
N ARG A 97 5.14 6.62 -14.90
CA ARG A 97 5.57 5.24 -14.73
C ARG A 97 4.67 4.54 -13.74
N ALA A 98 4.39 3.27 -14.02
CA ALA A 98 3.82 2.39 -13.02
C ALA A 98 4.86 2.21 -11.91
N ARG A 99 4.40 2.10 -10.67
CA ARG A 99 5.26 1.93 -9.52
C ARG A 99 4.59 1.08 -8.49
N ARG A 100 5.37 0.27 -7.81
CA ARG A 100 4.92 -0.59 -6.73
C ARG A 100 5.61 -0.20 -5.44
N ALA A 101 4.89 -0.29 -4.33
CA ALA A 101 5.43 -0.09 -3.00
C ALA A 101 5.04 -1.25 -2.09
N ARG A 102 5.99 -1.65 -1.24
CA ARG A 102 5.75 -2.56 -0.12
C ARG A 102 5.71 -1.74 1.15
N LEU A 103 4.62 -1.85 1.89
CA LEU A 103 4.37 -1.11 3.12
C LEU A 103 4.18 -2.09 4.27
N THR A 104 4.75 -1.76 5.42
CA THR A 104 4.48 -2.36 6.71
C THR A 104 3.36 -1.57 7.38
N ILE A 105 2.43 -2.28 8.00
CA ILE A 105 1.41 -1.68 8.84
C ILE A 105 2.05 -1.43 10.20
N VAL A 106 2.29 -0.15 10.50
CA VAL A 106 2.86 0.26 11.80
C VAL A 106 1.75 0.29 12.84
N ASP A 107 0.63 0.93 12.48
CA ASP A 107 -0.61 0.94 13.25
C ASP A 107 -1.81 1.25 12.32
N GLU A 108 -3.00 1.45 12.89
CA GLU A 108 -4.22 1.74 12.12
C GLU A 108 -4.15 3.06 11.32
N ALA A 109 -3.30 4.00 11.72
CA ALA A 109 -3.16 5.33 11.15
C ALA A 109 -1.89 5.52 10.32
N VAL A 110 -0.94 4.57 10.36
CA VAL A 110 0.39 4.70 9.75
C VAL A 110 0.78 3.43 8.98
N LEU A 111 1.15 3.63 7.71
CA LEU A 111 1.85 2.63 6.90
C LEU A 111 3.22 3.19 6.47
N GLU A 112 4.26 2.37 6.52
CA GLU A 112 5.62 2.78 6.14
C GLU A 112 6.31 1.73 5.29
N GLY A 113 7.07 2.18 4.30
CA GLY A 113 7.90 1.28 3.51
C GLY A 113 8.54 1.98 2.34
N GLU A 114 8.66 1.28 1.23
CA GLU A 114 9.48 1.72 0.11
C GLU A 114 8.82 1.38 -1.22
N PHE A 115 9.07 2.23 -2.21
CA PHE A 115 8.89 1.88 -3.61
C PHE A 115 9.92 0.82 -4.05
N GLU A 116 9.68 0.12 -5.17
CA GLU A 116 10.63 -0.87 -5.72
C GLU A 116 12.03 -0.30 -6.04
N ASP A 117 12.17 1.02 -6.17
CA ASP A 117 13.44 1.70 -6.38
C ASP A 117 14.14 2.14 -5.08
N GLY A 118 13.62 1.72 -3.92
CA GLY A 118 14.19 1.98 -2.58
C GLY A 118 13.83 3.35 -2.00
N ARG A 119 13.03 4.17 -2.68
CA ARG A 119 12.56 5.44 -2.12
C ARG A 119 11.54 5.20 -1.01
N VAL A 120 11.76 5.84 0.13
CA VAL A 120 10.86 5.77 1.29
C VAL A 120 9.50 6.39 0.98
N LEU A 121 8.47 5.71 1.43
CA LEU A 121 7.07 6.08 1.34
C LEU A 121 6.41 5.91 2.72
N ARG A 122 5.78 6.96 3.21
CA ARG A 122 4.95 6.92 4.42
C ARG A 122 3.53 7.34 4.10
N LEU A 123 2.55 6.60 4.59
CA LEU A 123 1.13 6.93 4.49
C LEU A 123 0.59 7.20 5.90
N GLU A 124 -0.08 8.34 6.05
CA GLU A 124 -0.78 8.72 7.27
C GLU A 124 -2.27 8.86 6.96
N ARG A 125 -3.11 8.23 7.78
CA ARG A 125 -4.56 8.26 7.57
C ARG A 125 -5.07 9.70 7.66
N GLU A 126 -5.84 10.14 6.67
CA GLU A 126 -6.53 11.44 6.75
C GLU A 126 -7.62 11.33 7.81
N ALA A 127 -7.64 12.27 8.77
CA ALA A 127 -8.72 12.33 9.74
C ALA A 127 -10.05 12.55 9.02
N VAL A 128 -11.07 11.76 9.36
CA VAL A 128 -12.44 12.00 8.88
C VAL A 128 -12.89 13.32 9.50
N ALA A 129 -13.08 14.35 8.67
CA ALA A 129 -13.71 15.58 9.13
C ALA A 129 -15.12 15.24 9.65
N LYS A 130 -15.36 15.55 10.94
CA LYS A 130 -16.66 15.38 11.59
C LYS A 130 -17.67 16.38 11.08
#